data_AF-A0A2V9X816-F1
#
_entry.id   AF-A0A2V9X816-F1
#
_cell.length_a   1.000
_cell.length_b   1.000
_cell.length_c   1.000
_cell.angle_alpha   90.00
_cell.angle_beta   90.00
_cell.angle_gamma   90.00
#
_symmetry.space_group_name_H-M   'P 1'
#
loop_
_entity.id
_entity.type
_entity.pdbx_description
1 polymer ?
#
loop_
_entity_poly.entity_id
_entity_poly.type
_entity_poly.pdbx_seq_one_letter_code
_entity_poly.pdbx_strand_id
1 'polypeptide(L)'
;MPFPQQTVRAFARANIEAITPGQMGCYGLFIQGRAWVYVGKGDIRKRLLDHLNGDNPCITRNRPTHYVTVVSDDMDALEKILILELRPSCNQKVG
;
A
#
# COMPACT_ATOMS: atom_id res chain seq x y z
N MET A 1 -7.52 10.66 7.97
CA MET A 1 -8.15 9.39 8.38
C MET A 1 -7.24 8.30 7.85
N PRO A 2 -6.71 7.40 8.70
CA PRO A 2 -6.08 6.20 8.19
C PRO A 2 -7.13 5.44 7.36
N PHE A 3 -6.69 4.45 6.59
CA PHE A 3 -7.57 3.61 5.77
C PHE A 3 -8.90 3.29 6.49
N PRO A 4 -10.05 3.34 5.79
CA PRO A 4 -11.34 2.97 6.37
C PRO A 4 -11.24 1.61 7.06
N GLN A 5 -11.99 1.43 8.15
CA GLN A 5 -12.01 0.16 8.87
C GLN A 5 -12.36 -0.97 7.91
N GLN A 6 -11.44 -1.92 7.76
CA GLN A 6 -11.53 -3.00 6.80
C GLN A 6 -10.75 -4.22 7.29
N THR A 7 -11.04 -5.38 6.70
CA THR A 7 -10.24 -6.57 6.89
C THR A 7 -8.87 -6.38 6.24
N VAL A 8 -7.81 -6.47 7.04
CA VAL A 8 -6.45 -6.49 6.52
C VAL A 8 -6.20 -7.76 5.72
N ARG A 9 -5.45 -7.66 4.63
CA ARG A 9 -5.15 -8.80 3.75
C ARG A 9 -3.67 -9.11 3.79
N ALA A 10 -3.30 -10.39 3.77
CA ALA A 10 -1.89 -10.76 3.68
C ALA A 10 -1.32 -10.33 2.33
N PHE A 11 -0.11 -9.77 2.32
CA PHE A 11 0.60 -9.33 1.12
C PHE A 11 1.17 -10.54 0.37
N ALA A 12 0.27 -11.27 -0.27
CA ALA A 12 0.54 -12.49 -1.02
C ALA A 12 -0.18 -12.45 -2.37
N ARG A 13 0.41 -13.09 -3.39
CA ARG A 13 -0.07 -13.08 -4.78
C ARG A 13 -1.57 -13.37 -4.89
N ALA A 14 -2.04 -14.46 -4.26
CA ALA A 14 -3.44 -14.88 -4.33
C ALA A 14 -4.43 -13.82 -3.83
N ASN A 15 -4.09 -13.09 -2.76
CA ASN A 15 -4.95 -12.03 -2.22
C ASN A 15 -4.97 -10.80 -3.14
N ILE A 16 -3.82 -10.45 -3.74
CA ILE A 16 -3.70 -9.32 -4.65
C ILE A 16 -4.45 -9.62 -5.96
N GLU A 17 -4.35 -10.84 -6.48
CA GLU A 17 -5.05 -11.25 -7.69
C GLU A 17 -6.58 -11.35 -7.53
N ALA A 18 -7.07 -11.43 -6.29
CA ALA A 18 -8.50 -11.33 -5.96
C ALA A 18 -9.04 -9.89 -6.03
N ILE A 19 -8.18 -8.88 -6.16
CA ILE A 19 -8.60 -7.49 -6.39
C ILE A 19 -9.11 -7.36 -7.82
N THR A 20 -10.22 -6.63 -7.99
CA THR A 20 -10.79 -6.32 -9.31
C THR A 20 -9.75 -5.56 -10.16
N PRO A 21 -9.43 -6.03 -11.38
CA PRO A 21 -8.54 -5.32 -12.29
C PRO A 21 -9.03 -3.89 -12.59
N GLY A 22 -8.12 -2.93 -12.71
CA GLY A 22 -8.46 -1.53 -13.01
C GLY A 22 -9.05 -0.74 -11.84
N GLN A 23 -9.08 -1.31 -10.63
CA GLN A 23 -9.54 -0.60 -9.44
C GLN A 23 -8.52 0.47 -9.02
N MET A 24 -8.88 1.74 -9.20
CA MET A 24 -8.05 2.90 -8.88
C MET A 24 -8.20 3.32 -7.42
N GLY A 25 -7.09 3.67 -6.77
CA GLY A 25 -7.12 4.19 -5.42
C GLY A 25 -5.76 4.20 -4.74
N CYS A 26 -5.76 4.24 -3.41
CA CYS A 26 -4.57 4.14 -2.58
C CYS A 26 -4.48 2.77 -1.89
N TYR A 27 -3.26 2.37 -1.56
CA TYR A 27 -2.98 1.17 -0.77
C TYR A 27 -1.85 1.44 0.22
N GLY A 28 -1.89 0.71 1.33
CA GLY A 28 -0.89 0.78 2.38
C GLY A 28 -0.31 -0.60 2.62
N LEU A 29 1.02 -0.72 2.62
CA LEU A 29 1.79 -1.90 2.96
C LEU A 29 2.33 -1.76 4.38
N PHE A 30 2.24 -2.81 5.18
CA PHE A 30 2.68 -2.78 6.57
C PHE A 30 3.07 -4.17 7.07
N ILE A 31 3.75 -4.18 8.23
CA ILE A 31 4.02 -5.37 9.01
C ILE A 31 2.98 -5.40 10.14
N GLN A 32 2.09 -6.40 10.14
CA GLN A 32 1.01 -6.52 11.12
C GLN A 32 1.54 -6.46 12.56
N GLY A 33 0.91 -5.60 13.38
CA GLY A 33 1.30 -5.38 14.77
C GLY A 33 2.60 -4.59 14.97
N ARG A 34 3.20 -4.03 13.89
CA ARG A 34 4.51 -3.37 13.96
C ARG A 34 4.53 -1.98 13.34
N ALA A 35 4.59 -1.88 12.00
CA ALA A 35 4.90 -0.61 11.34
C ALA A 35 4.37 -0.53 9.92
N TRP A 36 4.08 0.71 9.48
CA TRP A 36 3.79 1.04 8.10
C TRP A 36 5.07 1.09 7.27
N VAL A 37 5.05 0.40 6.13
CA VAL A 37 6.20 0.29 5.24
C VAL A 37 6.07 1.26 4.09
N TYR A 38 4.90 1.30 3.43
CA TYR A 38 4.70 2.12 2.25
C TYR A 38 3.24 2.49 2.07
N VAL A 39 2.98 3.65 1.50
CA VAL A 39 1.68 4.06 0.95
C VAL A 39 1.92 4.41 -0.52
N GLY A 40 1.05 3.89 -1.39
CA GLY A 40 1.08 4.24 -2.81
C GLY A 40 -0.32 4.39 -3.38
N LYS A 41 -0.38 4.77 -4.65
CA LYS A 41 -1.61 4.97 -5.41
C LYS A 41 -1.54 4.40 -6.82
N GLY A 42 -2.69 4.38 -7.51
CA GLY A 42 -2.86 3.99 -8.90
C GLY A 42 -3.80 2.80 -9.07
N ASP A 43 -3.60 2.01 -10.13
CA ASP A 43 -4.24 0.68 -10.24
C ASP A 43 -3.69 -0.20 -9.12
N ILE A 44 -4.54 -0.46 -8.12
CA ILE A 44 -4.15 -1.09 -6.86
C ILE A 44 -3.59 -2.48 -7.12
N ARG A 45 -4.27 -3.29 -7.96
CA ARG A 45 -3.85 -4.65 -8.26
C ARG A 45 -2.49 -4.64 -8.94
N LYS A 46 -2.35 -3.84 -10.00
CA LYS A 46 -1.12 -3.76 -10.77
C LYS A 46 0.06 -3.35 -9.88
N ARG A 47 -0.09 -2.25 -9.13
CA ARG A 47 0.99 -1.73 -8.30
C ARG A 47 1.37 -2.68 -7.15
N LEU A 48 0.41 -3.34 -6.52
CA LEU A 48 0.72 -4.34 -5.49
C LEU A 48 1.47 -5.55 -6.07
N LEU A 49 1.13 -5.99 -7.29
CA LEU A 49 1.87 -7.06 -7.97
C LEU A 49 3.30 -6.62 -8.34
N ASP A 50 3.48 -5.38 -8.83
CA ASP A 50 4.81 -4.83 -9.12
C ASP A 50 5.70 -4.85 -7.87
N HIS A 51 5.16 -4.40 -6.73
CA HIS A 51 5.87 -4.42 -5.43
C HIS A 51 6.17 -5.84 -4.95
N LEU A 52 5.24 -6.77 -5.15
CA LEU A 52 5.46 -8.18 -4.81
C LEU A 52 6.57 -8.80 -5.67
N ASN A 53 6.71 -8.34 -6.92
CA ASN A 53 7.76 -8.75 -7.84
C ASN A 53 9.08 -7.96 -7.63
N GLY A 54 9.11 -7.01 -6.69
CA GLY A 54 10.32 -6.33 -6.24
C GLY A 54 10.72 -5.08 -7.03
N ASP A 55 9.77 -4.36 -7.64
CA ASP A 55 10.03 -3.08 -8.34
C ASP A 55 10.62 -1.99 -7.42
N ASN A 56 10.38 -2.07 -6.11
CA ASN A 56 10.87 -1.12 -5.11
C ASN A 56 11.79 -1.77 -4.06
N PRO A 57 13.11 -1.51 -4.09
CA PRO A 57 14.07 -2.09 -3.16
C PRO A 57 13.79 -1.80 -1.68
N CYS A 58 13.22 -0.64 -1.33
CA CYS A 58 12.90 -0.32 0.06
C CYS A 58 11.79 -1.23 0.59
N ILE A 59 10.75 -1.46 -0.22
CA ILE A 59 9.63 -2.33 0.13
C ILE A 59 10.11 -3.77 0.24
N THR A 60 10.86 -4.26 -0.75
CA THR A 60 11.45 -5.61 -0.74
C THR A 60 12.30 -5.87 0.50
N ARG A 61 13.13 -4.89 0.90
CA ARG A 61 13.97 -4.99 2.11
C ARG A 61 13.16 -5.04 3.41
N ASN A 62 12.08 -4.27 3.50
CA ASN A 62 11.26 -4.21 4.72
C ASN A 62 10.26 -5.37 4.85
N ARG A 63 10.02 -6.15 3.78
CA ARG A 63 9.19 -7.37 3.79
C ARG A 63 7.82 -7.15 4.45
N PRO A 64 6.97 -6.26 3.91
CA PRO A 64 5.62 -6.08 4.44
C PRO A 64 4.86 -7.39 4.42
N THR A 65 4.03 -7.62 5.45
CA THR A 65 3.26 -8.87 5.58
C THR A 65 1.81 -8.68 5.18
N HIS A 66 1.30 -7.46 5.20
CA HIS A 66 -0.10 -7.15 4.97
C HIS A 66 -0.29 -5.87 4.17
N TYR A 67 -1.50 -5.73 3.62
CA TYR A 67 -1.95 -4.53 2.96
C TYR A 67 -3.42 -4.20 3.24
N VAL A 68 -3.75 -2.93 3.04
CA VAL A 68 -5.11 -2.38 3.01
C VAL A 68 -5.26 -1.48 1.79
N THR A 69 -6.50 -1.25 1.37
CA THR A 69 -6.79 -0.51 0.13
C THR A 69 -7.94 0.47 0.35
N VAL A 70 -8.01 1.53 -0.45
CA VAL A 70 -9.14 2.44 -0.50
C VAL A 70 -9.31 2.94 -1.94
N VAL A 71 -10.52 2.78 -2.48
CA VAL A 71 -10.87 3.32 -3.81
C VAL A 71 -11.08 4.83 -3.66
N SER A 72 -10.52 5.62 -4.57
CA SER A 72 -10.65 7.07 -4.56
C SER A 72 -10.41 7.63 -5.95
N ASP A 73 -11.17 8.66 -6.31
CA ASP A 73 -10.95 9.47 -7.52
C ASP A 73 -9.86 10.54 -7.29
N ASP A 74 -9.74 11.06 -6.06
CA ASP A 74 -8.67 11.98 -5.66
C ASP A 74 -7.59 11.24 -4.86
N MET A 75 -6.78 10.46 -5.59
CA MET A 75 -5.69 9.69 -5.01
C MET A 75 -4.53 10.58 -4.56
N ASP A 76 -4.33 11.74 -5.18
CA ASP A 76 -3.22 12.65 -4.89
C ASP A 76 -3.36 13.28 -3.50
N ALA A 77 -4.54 13.80 -3.18
CA ALA A 77 -4.80 14.34 -1.86
C ALA A 77 -4.78 13.23 -0.79
N LEU A 78 -5.41 12.09 -1.09
CA LEU A 78 -5.51 10.98 -0.15
C LEU A 78 -4.15 10.37 0.19
N GLU A 79 -3.29 10.14 -0.81
CA GLU A 79 -1.94 9.61 -0.60
C GLU A 79 -1.12 10.52 0.31
N LYS A 80 -1.18 11.84 0.11
CA LYS A 80 -0.46 12.82 0.95
C LYS A 80 -0.91 12.75 2.40
N ILE A 81 -2.22 12.70 2.64
CA ILE A 81 -2.79 12.58 3.98
C ILE A 81 -2.33 11.27 4.64
N LEU A 82 -2.43 10.15 3.92
CA LEU A 82 -2.02 8.84 4.42
C LEU A 82 -0.51 8.79 4.75
N ILE A 83 0.35 9.38 3.93
CA ILE A 83 1.81 9.44 4.19
C ILE A 83 2.09 10.25 5.47
N LEU A 84 1.42 11.39 5.65
CA LEU A 84 1.61 12.24 6.83
C LEU A 84 1.13 11.57 8.11
N GLU A 85 -0.02 10.90 8.06
CA GLU A 85 -0.62 10.22 9.22
C GLU A 85 0.10 8.92 9.59
N LEU A 86 0.41 8.08 8.61
CA LEU A 86 0.94 6.73 8.83
C LEU A 86 2.46 6.69 8.96
N ARG A 87 3.16 7.73 8.50
CA ARG A 87 4.62 7.86 8.51
C ARG A 87 5.36 6.60 8.01
N PRO A 88 5.00 6.05 6.83
CA PRO A 88 5.59 4.80 6.35
C PRO A 88 7.08 4.98 6.03
N SER A 89 7.90 4.00 6.43
CA SER A 89 9.36 4.08 6.34
C SER A 89 9.90 4.27 4.91
N CYS A 90 9.18 3.80 3.88
CA CYS A 90 9.59 3.88 2.48
C CYS A 90 8.95 5.05 1.70
N ASN A 91 8.16 5.93 2.32
CA ASN A 91 7.73 7.21 1.72
C ASN A 91 8.40 8.42 2.35
N GLN A 92 9.04 8.26 3.51
CA GLN A 92 9.86 9.31 4.07
C GLN A 92 11.07 9.44 3.15
N LYS A 93 11.18 10.57 2.47
CA LYS A 93 12.23 10.82 1.49
C LYS A 93 13.59 10.38 2.06
N VAL A 94 14.33 9.63 1.26
CA VAL A 94 15.79 9.63 1.32
C VAL A 94 16.20 11.03 0.85
N GLY A 95 16.35 11.97 1.79
CA GLY A 95 16.77 13.36 1.52
C GLY A 95 15.64 14.36 1.36
#